data_AF-A0A553ET98-F1
#
_entry.id   AF-A0A553ET98-F1
#
_cell.length_a   1.000
_cell.length_b   1.000
_cell.length_c   1.000
_cell.angle_alpha   90.00
_cell.angle_beta   90.00
_cell.angle_gamma   90.00
#
_symmetry.space_group_name_H-M   'P 1'
#
loop_
_entity.id
_entity.type
_entity.pdbx_description
1 polymer ?
#
loop_
_entity_poly.entity_id
_entity_poly.type
_entity_poly.pdbx_seq_one_letter_code
_entity_poly.pdbx_strand_id
1 'polypeptide(L)'
;MKVFNPFLTALVLLIACNQNQHSVPVAGSTEETIVEKEKSDVFYHYSIWYAFVNKIFEGELTAKELKERGDIALGSYNLLDGELIMLDGVLFKATEDGKVTRVKDDDKIVYANAAFFDVEQSFEIKEVDNYKSLREKINEQLPSKNIFYAFKIHGDFKKMKCGGLNKQDKPFEDGLDVLIPNRPVFERENFSGTMVGFFCPEFIGNINVAAYHLHFVSDDETFAGHVMEFEAENLKVEMDYIYEYQFAVPRSPEYLNGNFENEFQYKKK
;
A
#
# COMPACT_ATOMS: atom_id res chain seq x y z
N MET A 1 10.41 59.36 -1.81
CA MET A 1 11.74 59.84 -2.26
C MET A 1 12.69 59.74 -1.07
N LYS A 2 13.75 58.93 -1.18
CA LYS A 2 14.94 58.81 -0.28
C LYS A 2 14.66 58.26 1.14
N VAL A 3 14.98 57.00 1.49
CA VAL A 3 16.29 56.34 1.67
C VAL A 3 17.16 57.06 2.73
N PHE A 4 17.46 56.42 3.87
CA PHE A 4 18.78 55.87 4.26
C PHE A 4 18.85 55.51 5.77
N ASN A 5 19.42 54.32 6.02
CA ASN A 5 19.99 53.75 7.26
C ASN A 5 21.33 54.52 7.59
N PRO A 6 22.35 54.10 8.37
CA PRO A 6 22.53 53.04 9.40
C PRO A 6 23.55 53.38 10.56
N PHE A 7 23.87 52.37 11.40
CA PHE A 7 25.13 52.07 12.16
C PHE A 7 25.62 52.97 13.34
N LEU A 8 25.87 52.35 14.51
CA LEU A 8 27.20 52.22 15.19
C LEU A 8 27.09 51.41 16.53
N THR A 9 27.52 50.15 16.61
CA THR A 9 28.76 49.62 17.24
C THR A 9 29.12 50.12 18.66
N ALA A 10 29.16 49.21 19.64
CA ALA A 10 30.21 49.20 20.68
C ALA A 10 30.33 47.84 21.38
N LEU A 11 31.56 47.33 21.39
CA LEU A 11 32.09 46.10 21.94
C LEU A 11 32.47 46.32 23.43
N VAL A 12 32.14 45.40 24.33
CA VAL A 12 32.79 45.32 25.66
C VAL A 12 33.21 43.89 25.93
N LEU A 13 34.53 43.66 25.89
CA LEU A 13 35.21 42.52 26.48
C LEU A 13 35.31 42.72 27.99
N LEU A 14 34.97 41.70 28.78
CA LEU A 14 35.45 41.53 30.15
C LEU A 14 36.02 40.12 30.30
N ILE A 15 37.34 40.07 30.45
CA ILE A 15 38.11 38.88 30.83
C ILE A 15 38.16 38.85 32.36
N ALA A 16 37.80 37.72 32.94
CA ALA A 16 38.20 37.36 34.30
C ALA A 16 38.69 35.91 34.31
N CYS A 17 39.98 35.72 34.54
CA CYS A 17 40.56 34.46 35.04
C CYS A 17 40.35 34.41 36.55
N ASN A 18 39.98 33.25 37.13
CA ASN A 18 40.93 32.48 37.94
C ASN A 18 40.41 31.11 38.43
N GLN A 19 41.38 30.20 38.53
CA GLN A 19 41.51 28.98 39.38
C GLN A 19 40.87 27.66 38.96
N ASN A 20 41.78 26.77 38.51
CA ASN A 20 41.72 25.32 38.46
C ASN A 20 41.07 24.69 39.71
N GLN A 21 40.11 23.81 39.47
CA GLN A 21 39.98 22.56 40.23
C GLN A 21 39.84 21.41 39.24
N HIS A 22 40.74 20.44 39.33
CA HIS A 22 40.64 19.16 38.63
C HIS A 22 39.48 18.36 39.22
N SER A 23 38.50 18.04 38.40
CA SER A 23 37.62 16.88 38.58
C SER A 23 37.39 16.21 37.22
N VAL A 24 37.43 14.87 37.27
CA VAL A 24 37.44 13.90 36.17
C VAL A 24 36.17 14.01 35.31
N PRO A 25 36.23 13.84 33.96
CA PRO A 25 35.02 13.87 33.15
C PRO A 25 34.21 12.59 33.39
N VAL A 26 32.99 12.74 33.91
CA VAL A 26 31.95 11.72 33.79
C VAL A 26 31.47 11.76 32.34
N ALA A 27 31.59 10.62 31.66
CA ALA A 27 31.09 10.43 30.31
C ALA A 27 29.58 10.71 30.29
N GLY A 28 29.18 11.82 29.68
CA GLY A 28 27.79 12.11 29.37
C GLY A 28 27.35 11.19 28.25
N SER A 29 26.44 10.27 28.56
CA SER A 29 25.65 9.54 27.59
C SER A 29 24.84 10.54 26.77
N THR A 30 25.17 10.70 25.50
CA THR A 30 24.28 11.32 24.53
C THR A 30 23.11 10.36 24.32
N GLU A 31 21.99 10.62 25.01
CA GLU A 31 20.70 10.08 24.60
C GLU A 31 20.40 10.65 23.20
N GLU A 32 20.66 9.84 22.18
CA GLU A 32 20.09 10.06 20.86
C GLU A 32 18.58 9.98 21.01
N THR A 33 17.94 11.14 21.07
CA THR A 33 16.50 11.25 20.97
C THR A 33 16.14 10.72 19.58
N ILE A 34 15.64 9.49 19.52
CA ILE A 34 15.05 8.94 18.31
C ILE A 34 13.81 9.79 18.05
N VAL A 35 13.97 10.77 17.16
CA VAL A 35 12.83 11.48 16.60
C VAL A 35 12.12 10.46 15.73
N GLU A 36 11.03 9.88 16.22
CA GLU A 36 10.09 9.15 15.37
C GLU A 36 9.71 10.10 14.24
N LYS A 37 10.15 9.77 13.03
CA LYS A 37 9.73 10.47 11.83
C LYS A 37 8.22 10.28 11.75
N GLU A 38 7.45 11.36 11.82
CA GLU A 38 6.00 11.30 11.63
C GLU A 38 5.71 10.49 10.35
N LYS A 39 4.93 9.42 10.50
CA LYS A 39 4.46 8.61 9.38
C LYS A 39 3.64 9.52 8.47
N SER A 40 3.88 9.46 7.16
CA SER A 40 3.11 10.26 6.22
C SER A 40 1.71 9.68 6.06
N ASP A 41 0.68 10.49 6.31
CA ASP A 41 -0.71 10.17 6.01
C ASP A 41 -1.04 10.45 4.53
N VAL A 42 -0.53 9.58 3.66
CA VAL A 42 -0.64 9.72 2.20
C VAL A 42 -0.92 8.35 1.56
N PHE A 43 -1.90 8.32 0.66
CA PHE A 43 -2.11 7.20 -0.24
C PHE A 43 -1.01 7.23 -1.31
N TYR A 44 -0.03 6.34 -1.21
CA TYR A 44 0.99 6.16 -2.23
C TYR A 44 0.53 5.17 -3.30
N HIS A 45 0.76 5.52 -4.55
CA HIS A 45 0.45 4.68 -5.70
C HIS A 45 1.61 4.66 -6.70
N TYR A 46 2.01 3.48 -7.14
CA TYR A 46 3.04 3.31 -8.17
C TYR A 46 2.43 2.80 -9.48
N SER A 47 2.80 3.45 -10.58
CA SER A 47 2.20 3.32 -11.91
C SER A 47 0.79 3.90 -11.99
N ILE A 48 0.04 3.50 -13.02
CA ILE A 48 -1.37 3.78 -13.17
C ILE A 48 -2.09 2.54 -13.69
N TRP A 49 -3.33 2.35 -13.23
CA TRP A 49 -4.17 1.22 -13.63
C TRP A 49 -4.27 1.11 -15.15
N TYR A 50 -4.37 2.24 -15.85
CA TYR A 50 -4.50 2.24 -17.30
C TYR A 50 -3.25 1.78 -18.05
N ALA A 51 -2.05 2.11 -17.57
CA ALA A 51 -0.80 1.57 -18.11
C ALA A 51 -0.72 0.07 -17.86
N PHE A 52 -1.18 -0.36 -16.68
CA PHE A 52 -1.20 -1.76 -16.29
C PHE A 52 -2.13 -2.57 -17.20
N VAL A 53 -3.34 -2.07 -17.50
CA VAL A 53 -4.26 -2.66 -18.49
C VAL A 53 -3.59 -2.78 -19.86
N ASN A 54 -2.81 -1.77 -20.26
CA ASN A 54 -2.16 -1.68 -21.56
C ASN A 54 -0.74 -2.29 -21.57
N LYS A 55 -0.55 -3.42 -20.89
CA LYS A 55 0.62 -4.31 -21.00
C LYS A 55 1.93 -3.71 -20.51
N ILE A 56 1.89 -2.64 -19.71
CA ILE A 56 3.07 -2.20 -18.97
C ILE A 56 3.21 -3.09 -17.73
N PHE A 57 3.84 -4.25 -17.92
CA PHE A 57 4.03 -5.27 -16.88
C PHE A 57 5.38 -5.21 -16.16
N GLU A 58 6.16 -4.16 -16.39
CA GLU A 58 7.44 -3.95 -15.70
C GLU A 58 7.52 -2.55 -15.10
N GLY A 59 7.90 -2.51 -13.83
CA GLY A 59 8.25 -1.30 -13.10
C GLY A 59 9.66 -1.36 -12.52
N GLU A 60 10.09 -0.21 -12.01
CA GLU A 60 11.42 0.00 -11.43
C GLU A 60 11.40 0.04 -9.90
N LEU A 61 10.22 0.20 -9.28
CA LEU A 61 10.06 0.22 -7.83
C LEU A 61 10.49 -1.12 -7.22
N THR A 62 11.34 -1.07 -6.21
CA THR A 62 11.74 -2.25 -5.43
C THR A 62 10.83 -2.48 -4.23
N ALA A 63 10.75 -3.73 -3.76
CA ALA A 63 10.14 -4.08 -2.49
C ALA A 63 10.70 -3.26 -1.32
N LYS A 64 12.01 -3.00 -1.30
CA LYS A 64 12.64 -2.14 -0.29
C LYS A 64 12.09 -0.71 -0.33
N GLU A 65 12.03 -0.10 -1.52
CA GLU A 65 11.51 1.27 -1.67
C GLU A 65 10.01 1.33 -1.35
N LEU A 66 9.23 0.27 -1.63
CA LEU A 66 7.81 0.22 -1.27
C LEU A 66 7.61 0.27 0.25
N LYS A 67 8.43 -0.43 1.04
CA LYS A 67 8.38 -0.39 2.52
C LYS A 67 8.67 1.01 3.10
N GLU A 68 9.31 1.89 2.33
CA GLU A 68 9.50 3.30 2.73
C GLU A 68 8.26 4.16 2.46
N ARG A 69 7.23 3.60 1.81
CA ARG A 69 5.97 4.28 1.43
C ARG A 69 4.76 3.82 2.24
N GLY A 70 4.90 2.77 3.04
CA GLY A 70 3.81 2.26 3.85
C GLY A 70 4.18 1.01 4.62
N ASP A 71 3.30 0.61 5.53
CA ASP A 71 3.31 -0.67 6.25
C ASP A 71 2.12 -1.57 5.87
N ILE A 72 1.20 -1.07 5.03
CA ILE A 72 0.23 -1.88 4.29
C ILE A 72 0.30 -1.59 2.80
N ALA A 73 0.02 -2.59 1.97
CA ALA A 73 -0.02 -2.46 0.52
C ALA A 73 -0.73 -3.63 -0.16
N LEU A 74 -1.13 -3.39 -1.41
CA LEU A 74 -1.46 -4.43 -2.38
C LEU A 74 -0.97 -4.04 -3.76
N GLY A 75 -0.92 -5.00 -4.69
CA GLY A 75 -0.47 -4.75 -6.05
C GLY A 75 -0.01 -6.01 -6.76
N SER A 76 0.95 -5.88 -7.67
CA SER A 76 1.56 -7.02 -8.35
C SER A 76 3.04 -6.79 -8.62
N TYR A 77 3.79 -7.89 -8.67
CA TYR A 77 5.20 -7.89 -9.04
C TYR A 77 5.39 -7.76 -10.56
N ASN A 78 6.60 -7.43 -10.99
CA ASN A 78 6.94 -7.41 -12.40
C ASN A 78 6.55 -8.72 -13.09
N LEU A 79 6.20 -8.62 -14.37
CA LEU A 79 5.73 -9.71 -15.22
C LEU A 79 4.41 -10.33 -14.73
N LEU A 80 3.65 -9.65 -13.87
CA LEU A 80 2.47 -10.21 -13.21
C LEU A 80 2.81 -11.47 -12.39
N ASP A 81 4.06 -11.58 -11.91
CA ASP A 81 4.56 -12.76 -11.19
C ASP A 81 4.09 -12.76 -9.73
N GLY A 82 2.78 -12.92 -9.57
CA GLY A 82 2.09 -13.01 -8.30
C GLY A 82 1.45 -11.71 -7.81
N GLU A 83 0.54 -11.88 -6.87
CA GLU A 83 -0.11 -10.78 -6.16
C GLU A 83 0.78 -10.31 -5.02
N LEU A 84 0.88 -8.98 -4.86
CA LEU A 84 1.58 -8.33 -3.77
C LEU A 84 0.60 -8.07 -2.63
N ILE A 85 0.99 -8.42 -1.42
CA ILE A 85 0.31 -8.06 -0.18
C ILE A 85 1.38 -7.55 0.79
N MET A 86 1.13 -6.42 1.45
CA MET A 86 1.94 -6.00 2.59
C MET A 86 1.04 -5.84 3.80
N LEU A 87 1.43 -6.45 4.90
CA LEU A 87 0.74 -6.41 6.17
C LEU A 87 1.78 -6.16 7.27
N ASP A 88 1.60 -5.07 8.02
CA ASP A 88 2.48 -4.68 9.12
C ASP A 88 3.97 -4.61 8.72
N GLY A 89 4.22 -4.09 7.52
CA GLY A 89 5.55 -3.93 6.92
C GLY A 89 6.15 -5.21 6.33
N VAL A 90 5.47 -6.35 6.43
CA VAL A 90 5.89 -7.63 5.85
C VAL A 90 5.28 -7.79 4.46
N LEU A 91 6.12 -7.98 3.46
CA LEU A 91 5.70 -8.24 2.07
C LEU A 91 5.54 -9.73 1.81
N PHE A 92 4.42 -10.08 1.20
CA PHE A 92 4.05 -11.41 0.76
C PHE A 92 3.80 -11.40 -0.75
N LYS A 93 4.27 -12.45 -1.41
CA LYS A 93 3.93 -12.76 -2.79
C LYS A 93 3.03 -13.99 -2.82
N ALA A 94 1.80 -13.82 -3.31
CA ALA A 94 0.93 -14.94 -3.64
C ALA A 94 1.22 -15.41 -5.07
N THR A 95 1.58 -16.67 -5.25
CA THR A 95 1.75 -17.29 -6.58
C THR A 95 0.40 -17.56 -7.24
N GLU A 96 0.42 -17.94 -8.52
CA GLU A 96 -0.77 -18.29 -9.32
C GLU A 96 -1.64 -19.43 -8.72
N ASP A 97 -1.06 -20.24 -7.82
CA ASP A 97 -1.75 -21.31 -7.08
C ASP A 97 -2.06 -20.94 -5.61
N GLY A 98 -1.91 -19.67 -5.25
CA GLY A 98 -2.25 -19.11 -3.94
C GLY A 98 -1.24 -19.36 -2.83
N LYS A 99 -0.08 -19.97 -3.13
CA LYS A 99 0.98 -20.16 -2.13
C LYS A 99 1.69 -18.85 -1.84
N VAL A 100 2.06 -18.68 -0.59
CA VAL A 100 2.89 -17.56 -0.16
C VAL A 100 4.36 -17.89 -0.39
N THR A 101 5.08 -16.93 -0.99
CA THR A 101 6.52 -17.02 -1.21
C THR A 101 7.24 -15.81 -0.62
N ARG A 102 8.54 -15.98 -0.35
CA ARG A 102 9.37 -14.93 0.23
C ARG A 102 9.68 -13.85 -0.81
N VAL A 103 9.58 -12.61 -0.36
CA VAL A 103 9.90 -11.41 -1.14
C VAL A 103 11.28 -10.93 -0.76
N LYS A 104 12.13 -10.69 -1.74
CA LYS A 104 13.44 -10.07 -1.56
C LYS A 104 13.32 -8.56 -1.71
N ASP A 105 14.21 -7.84 -1.05
CA ASP A 105 14.23 -6.37 -1.08
C ASP A 105 14.45 -5.80 -2.50
N ASP A 106 15.07 -6.56 -3.40
CA ASP A 106 15.33 -6.19 -4.80
C ASP A 106 14.24 -6.65 -5.78
N ASP A 107 13.24 -7.40 -5.32
CA ASP A 107 12.10 -7.79 -6.16
C ASP A 107 11.39 -6.53 -6.68
N LYS A 108 11.07 -6.55 -7.98
CA LYS A 108 10.50 -5.41 -8.69
C LYS A 108 8.98 -5.47 -8.74
N ILE A 109 8.38 -4.29 -8.62
CA ILE A 109 6.95 -4.08 -8.52
C ILE A 109 6.50 -3.26 -9.72
N VAL A 110 5.44 -3.70 -10.37
CA VAL A 110 4.86 -3.01 -11.53
C VAL A 110 3.73 -2.07 -11.14
N TYR A 111 2.97 -2.45 -10.12
CA TYR A 111 1.78 -1.74 -9.67
C TYR A 111 1.62 -1.94 -8.18
N ALA A 112 1.43 -0.85 -7.41
CA ALA A 112 1.16 -0.96 -5.99
C ALA A 112 0.38 0.24 -5.44
N ASN A 113 -0.49 -0.03 -4.47
CA ASN A 113 -1.08 0.93 -3.55
C ASN A 113 -0.46 0.68 -2.17
N ALA A 114 -0.06 1.74 -1.46
CA ALA A 114 0.50 1.64 -0.12
C ALA A 114 0.11 2.84 0.74
N ALA A 115 0.09 2.62 2.05
CA ALA A 115 -0.05 3.68 3.04
C ALA A 115 0.64 3.24 4.34
N PHE A 116 1.01 4.22 5.17
CA PHE A 116 1.30 3.94 6.58
C PHE A 116 -0.03 3.94 7.32
N PHE A 117 -0.46 2.76 7.75
CA PHE A 117 -1.77 2.56 8.35
C PHE A 117 -1.85 3.21 9.73
N ASP A 118 -2.81 4.13 9.87
CA ASP A 118 -3.25 4.67 11.16
C ASP A 118 -4.76 4.43 11.31
N VAL A 119 -5.22 4.01 12.49
CA VAL A 119 -6.60 3.56 12.65
C VAL A 119 -7.46 4.68 13.18
N GLU A 120 -8.30 5.28 12.34
CA GLU A 120 -9.34 6.21 12.77
C GLU A 120 -10.59 5.49 13.31
N GLN A 121 -10.96 4.37 12.69
CA GLN A 121 -12.20 3.67 13.04
C GLN A 121 -12.05 2.15 13.04
N SER A 122 -12.62 1.51 14.06
CA SER A 122 -12.71 0.05 14.14
C SER A 122 -14.09 -0.40 14.60
N PHE A 123 -14.57 -1.50 14.04
CA PHE A 123 -15.85 -2.12 14.37
C PHE A 123 -15.85 -3.61 14.00
N GLU A 124 -16.84 -4.32 14.54
CA GLU A 124 -17.01 -5.76 14.31
C GLU A 124 -18.17 -6.05 13.35
N ILE A 125 -17.98 -7.04 12.49
CA ILE A 125 -19.01 -7.64 11.66
C ILE A 125 -19.10 -9.13 12.02
N LYS A 126 -20.25 -9.54 12.56
CA LYS A 126 -20.45 -10.93 13.01
C LYS A 126 -20.41 -11.94 11.87
N GLU A 127 -21.04 -11.64 10.74
CA GLU A 127 -21.15 -12.56 9.61
C GLU A 127 -21.40 -11.81 8.30
N VAL A 128 -20.80 -12.31 7.21
CA VAL A 128 -20.99 -11.89 5.82
C VAL A 128 -20.94 -13.10 4.88
N ASP A 129 -21.87 -13.14 3.95
CA ASP A 129 -22.00 -14.26 2.99
C ASP A 129 -21.17 -14.05 1.71
N ASN A 130 -20.72 -12.82 1.47
CA ASN A 130 -20.00 -12.43 0.25
C ASN A 130 -19.45 -11.00 0.31
N TYR A 131 -18.65 -10.67 -0.70
CA TYR A 131 -18.06 -9.35 -0.93
C TYR A 131 -19.09 -8.19 -0.95
N LYS A 132 -20.30 -8.41 -1.49
CA LYS A 132 -21.34 -7.38 -1.51
C LYS A 132 -21.81 -7.06 -0.09
N SER A 133 -22.12 -8.08 0.71
CA SER A 133 -22.56 -7.88 2.10
C SER A 133 -21.48 -7.22 2.98
N LEU A 134 -20.20 -7.53 2.75
CA LEU A 134 -19.09 -6.83 3.42
C LEU A 134 -19.09 -5.34 3.10
N ARG A 135 -19.12 -4.98 1.82
CA ARG A 135 -19.12 -3.56 1.41
C ARG A 135 -20.35 -2.80 1.88
N GLU A 136 -21.52 -3.42 1.90
CA GLU A 136 -22.74 -2.78 2.41
C GLU A 136 -22.54 -2.38 3.89
N LYS A 137 -22.03 -3.29 4.71
CA LYS A 137 -21.73 -3.02 6.12
C LYS A 137 -20.63 -1.97 6.30
N ILE A 138 -19.54 -2.02 5.52
CA ILE A 138 -18.49 -0.99 5.59
C ILE A 138 -19.04 0.37 5.13
N ASN A 139 -19.84 0.41 4.06
CA ASN A 139 -20.43 1.65 3.55
C ASN A 139 -21.36 2.35 4.56
N GLU A 140 -22.02 1.60 5.44
CA GLU A 140 -22.82 2.17 6.55
C GLU A 140 -21.95 2.91 7.57
N GLN A 141 -20.66 2.58 7.62
CA GLN A 141 -19.67 3.12 8.55
C GLN A 141 -18.77 4.19 7.91
N LEU A 142 -18.79 4.35 6.57
CA LEU A 142 -17.96 5.33 5.88
C LEU A 142 -18.48 6.76 6.10
N PRO A 143 -17.63 7.72 6.54
CA PRO A 143 -18.04 9.12 6.65
C PRO A 143 -18.29 9.78 5.29
N SER A 144 -17.61 9.33 4.23
CA SER A 144 -17.73 9.88 2.88
C SER A 144 -17.27 8.90 1.80
N LYS A 145 -17.89 8.87 0.63
CA LYS A 145 -17.35 8.10 -0.53
C LYS A 145 -16.38 8.91 -1.40
N ASN A 146 -16.05 10.14 -0.98
CA ASN A 146 -15.24 11.09 -1.75
C ASN A 146 -13.81 11.21 -1.22
N ILE A 147 -13.41 10.37 -0.26
CA ILE A 147 -12.03 10.30 0.26
C ILE A 147 -11.50 8.87 0.08
N PHE A 148 -10.20 8.71 0.27
CA PHE A 148 -9.54 7.42 0.18
C PHE A 148 -9.56 6.73 1.53
N TYR A 149 -9.51 5.40 1.49
CA TYR A 149 -9.39 4.61 2.72
C TYR A 149 -8.41 3.48 2.51
N ALA A 150 -7.76 3.10 3.60
CA ALA A 150 -7.13 1.80 3.69
C ALA A 150 -7.83 0.92 4.74
N PHE A 151 -7.71 -0.39 4.58
CA PHE A 151 -8.44 -1.37 5.40
C PHE A 151 -7.51 -2.48 5.85
N LYS A 152 -7.64 -2.86 7.12
CA LYS A 152 -7.25 -4.17 7.65
C LYS A 152 -8.51 -4.86 8.15
N ILE A 153 -8.80 -6.04 7.61
CA ILE A 153 -9.99 -6.81 7.97
C ILE A 153 -9.53 -8.21 8.36
N HIS A 154 -9.43 -8.47 9.66
CA HIS A 154 -9.06 -9.78 10.21
C HIS A 154 -10.31 -10.56 10.60
N GLY A 155 -10.30 -11.88 10.44
CA GLY A 155 -11.33 -12.75 11.01
C GLY A 155 -11.27 -14.18 10.49
N ASP A 156 -12.40 -14.88 10.63
CA ASP A 156 -12.54 -16.30 10.30
C ASP A 156 -13.25 -16.48 8.95
N PHE A 157 -12.67 -17.29 8.07
CA PHE A 157 -13.20 -17.55 6.73
C PHE A 157 -13.64 -19.01 6.63
N LYS A 158 -14.96 -19.21 6.47
CA LYS A 158 -15.55 -20.52 6.16
C LYS A 158 -15.03 -21.01 4.81
N LYS A 159 -15.00 -20.11 3.83
CA LYS A 159 -14.36 -20.32 2.54
C LYS A 159 -13.89 -19.00 1.94
N MET A 160 -12.85 -19.06 1.11
CA MET A 160 -12.41 -17.95 0.28
C MET A 160 -11.95 -18.47 -1.07
N LYS A 161 -12.33 -17.75 -2.13
CA LYS A 161 -11.72 -17.81 -3.44
C LYS A 161 -10.88 -16.58 -3.66
N CYS A 162 -9.64 -16.82 -4.02
CA CYS A 162 -8.71 -15.81 -4.46
C CYS A 162 -8.36 -16.05 -5.94
N GLY A 163 -7.93 -14.97 -6.60
CA GLY A 163 -7.33 -15.03 -7.91
C GLY A 163 -5.87 -14.60 -7.84
N GLY A 164 -5.10 -15.07 -8.81
CA GLY A 164 -3.76 -14.58 -9.12
C GLY A 164 -3.59 -14.51 -10.62
N LEU A 165 -2.68 -13.69 -11.12
CA LEU A 165 -2.28 -13.73 -12.53
C LEU A 165 -1.13 -14.71 -12.75
N ASN A 166 -1.12 -15.38 -13.90
CA ASN A 166 0.05 -16.12 -14.35
C ASN A 166 1.16 -15.14 -14.72
N LYS A 167 2.40 -15.50 -14.43
CA LYS A 167 3.56 -14.76 -14.93
C LYS A 167 3.52 -14.66 -16.46
N GLN A 168 3.81 -13.48 -16.99
CA GLN A 168 3.86 -13.18 -18.41
C GLN A 168 5.30 -13.13 -18.92
N ASP A 169 5.51 -13.59 -20.15
CA ASP A 169 6.78 -13.47 -20.86
C ASP A 169 6.69 -12.42 -21.97
N LYS A 170 7.84 -11.85 -22.36
CA LYS A 170 7.91 -10.93 -23.50
C LYS A 170 7.90 -11.72 -24.84
N PRO A 171 7.33 -11.15 -25.91
CA PRO A 171 6.51 -9.94 -25.93
C PRO A 171 5.14 -10.17 -25.24
N PHE A 172 4.66 -9.17 -24.49
CA PHE A 172 3.36 -9.28 -23.82
C PHE A 172 2.22 -9.26 -24.84
N GLU A 173 1.53 -10.40 -24.99
CA GLU A 173 0.47 -10.56 -25.98
C GLU A 173 -0.87 -9.99 -25.50
N ASP A 174 -1.23 -10.25 -24.25
CA ASP A 174 -2.55 -9.95 -23.68
C ASP A 174 -2.50 -8.82 -22.63
N GLY A 175 -3.53 -7.99 -22.62
CA GLY A 175 -3.77 -6.97 -21.59
C GLY A 175 -4.55 -7.53 -20.41
N LEU A 176 -4.71 -6.73 -19.35
CA LEU A 176 -5.45 -7.18 -18.16
C LEU A 176 -6.92 -7.48 -18.42
N ASP A 177 -7.51 -6.85 -19.44
CA ASP A 177 -8.87 -7.11 -19.90
C ASP A 177 -9.06 -8.55 -20.39
N VAL A 178 -8.00 -9.19 -20.89
CA VAL A 178 -7.98 -10.60 -21.28
C VAL A 178 -7.46 -11.49 -20.14
N LEU A 179 -6.41 -11.07 -19.45
CA LEU A 179 -5.75 -11.90 -18.45
C LEU A 179 -6.60 -12.08 -17.17
N ILE A 180 -7.26 -11.02 -16.68
CA ILE A 180 -8.06 -11.10 -15.44
C ILE A 180 -9.27 -12.02 -15.58
N PRO A 181 -10.07 -12.01 -16.67
CA PRO A 181 -11.16 -12.96 -16.83
C PRO A 181 -10.73 -14.43 -16.94
N ASN A 182 -9.51 -14.69 -17.40
CA ASN A 182 -8.96 -16.04 -17.60
C ASN A 182 -7.97 -16.47 -16.51
N ARG A 183 -7.93 -15.71 -15.41
CA ARG A 183 -6.95 -15.91 -14.35
C ARG A 183 -7.16 -17.22 -13.59
N PRO A 184 -6.09 -17.84 -13.07
CA PRO A 184 -6.16 -18.85 -12.04
C PRO A 184 -7.06 -18.40 -10.88
N VAL A 185 -7.90 -19.33 -10.43
CA VAL A 185 -8.73 -19.18 -9.22
C VAL A 185 -8.44 -20.36 -8.32
N PHE A 186 -8.19 -20.07 -7.05
CA PHE A 186 -7.87 -21.06 -6.04
C PHE A 186 -8.65 -20.77 -4.76
N GLU A 187 -8.90 -21.82 -3.99
CA GLU A 187 -9.81 -21.76 -2.85
C GLU A 187 -9.26 -22.47 -1.63
N ARG A 188 -9.68 -21.99 -0.46
CA ARG A 188 -9.39 -22.58 0.84
C ARG A 188 -10.60 -22.44 1.74
N GLU A 189 -10.75 -23.37 2.67
CA GLU A 189 -11.84 -23.40 3.64
C GLU A 189 -11.31 -23.47 5.09
N ASN A 190 -12.12 -22.97 6.02
CA ASN A 190 -11.96 -23.07 7.47
C ASN A 190 -10.59 -22.61 7.98
N PHE A 191 -10.33 -21.32 7.87
CA PHE A 191 -9.05 -20.71 8.24
C PHE A 191 -9.23 -19.25 8.63
N SER A 192 -8.23 -18.67 9.27
CA SER A 192 -8.20 -17.25 9.65
C SER A 192 -7.14 -16.49 8.86
N GLY A 193 -7.30 -15.17 8.78
CA GLY A 193 -6.34 -14.31 8.11
C GLY A 193 -6.80 -12.86 8.01
N THR A 194 -6.06 -12.09 7.23
CA THR A 194 -6.29 -10.65 7.07
C THR A 194 -6.48 -10.29 5.60
N MET A 195 -7.58 -9.61 5.30
CA MET A 195 -7.69 -8.83 4.07
C MET A 195 -7.05 -7.46 4.28
N VAL A 196 -6.17 -7.08 3.36
CA VAL A 196 -5.58 -5.75 3.26
C VAL A 196 -6.12 -5.11 1.99
N GLY A 197 -6.49 -3.83 2.06
CA GLY A 197 -6.70 -3.11 0.81
C GLY A 197 -7.19 -1.71 0.96
N PHE A 198 -7.81 -1.22 -0.11
CA PHE A 198 -8.03 0.20 -0.30
C PHE A 198 -9.39 0.48 -0.92
N PHE A 199 -9.91 1.67 -0.65
CA PHE A 199 -11.04 2.26 -1.36
C PHE A 199 -10.56 3.52 -2.07
N CYS A 200 -10.79 3.60 -3.38
CA CYS A 200 -10.62 4.82 -4.15
C CYS A 200 -11.99 5.39 -4.56
N PRO A 201 -12.22 6.70 -4.42
CA PRO A 201 -13.42 7.36 -4.95
C PRO A 201 -13.59 7.15 -6.45
N GLU A 202 -14.83 7.26 -6.92
CA GLU A 202 -15.19 7.09 -8.33
C GLU A 202 -14.46 8.04 -9.29
N PHE A 203 -14.10 9.24 -8.83
CA PHE A 203 -13.38 10.21 -9.65
C PHE A 203 -11.93 9.78 -9.99
N ILE A 204 -11.40 8.72 -9.36
CA ILE A 204 -10.03 8.25 -9.61
C ILE A 204 -9.83 7.77 -11.07
N GLY A 205 -10.93 7.34 -11.73
CA GLY A 205 -10.97 7.00 -13.14
C GLY A 205 -9.86 6.02 -13.55
N ASN A 206 -9.08 6.41 -14.56
CA ASN A 206 -8.03 5.59 -15.16
C ASN A 206 -6.72 5.54 -14.33
N ILE A 207 -6.66 6.25 -13.21
CA ILE A 207 -5.46 6.27 -12.35
C ILE A 207 -5.41 4.98 -11.51
N ASN A 208 -6.49 4.57 -10.85
CA ASN A 208 -6.52 3.42 -9.95
C ASN A 208 -7.78 2.55 -10.18
N VAL A 209 -7.88 1.43 -9.48
CA VAL A 209 -9.12 0.68 -9.35
C VAL A 209 -10.09 1.48 -8.48
N ALA A 210 -11.26 1.82 -9.04
CA ALA A 210 -12.29 2.53 -8.29
C ALA A 210 -13.01 1.59 -7.31
N ALA A 211 -13.52 2.16 -6.21
CA ALA A 211 -14.12 1.46 -5.09
C ALA A 211 -13.14 0.52 -4.38
N TYR A 212 -13.63 -0.62 -3.88
CA TYR A 212 -12.87 -1.53 -3.04
C TYR A 212 -11.94 -2.43 -3.86
N HIS A 213 -10.70 -2.54 -3.42
CA HIS A 213 -9.71 -3.48 -3.92
C HIS A 213 -9.06 -4.15 -2.71
N LEU A 214 -9.19 -5.48 -2.57
CA LEU A 214 -8.73 -6.23 -1.40
C LEU A 214 -7.87 -7.41 -1.82
N HIS A 215 -6.71 -7.53 -1.21
CA HIS A 215 -5.90 -8.75 -1.21
C HIS A 215 -5.98 -9.40 0.17
N PHE A 216 -5.50 -10.65 0.27
CA PHE A 216 -5.60 -11.45 1.48
C PHE A 216 -4.31 -12.21 1.75
N VAL A 217 -4.01 -12.44 3.03
CA VAL A 217 -2.99 -13.39 3.52
C VAL A 217 -3.50 -14.13 4.75
N SER A 218 -3.30 -15.45 4.82
CA SER A 218 -3.71 -16.30 5.95
C SER A 218 -2.75 -16.15 7.13
N ASP A 219 -3.25 -16.38 8.34
CA ASP A 219 -2.45 -16.26 9.57
C ASP A 219 -1.27 -17.25 9.62
N ASP A 220 -1.41 -18.39 8.94
CA ASP A 220 -0.32 -19.37 8.80
C ASP A 220 0.64 -19.06 7.63
N GLU A 221 0.42 -17.95 6.92
CA GLU A 221 1.22 -17.48 5.78
C GLU A 221 1.39 -18.56 4.69
N THR A 222 0.37 -19.38 4.44
CA THR A 222 0.40 -20.41 3.39
C THR A 222 -0.58 -20.19 2.25
N PHE A 223 -1.57 -19.30 2.44
CA PHE A 223 -2.59 -18.97 1.45
C PHE A 223 -2.75 -17.45 1.32
N ALA A 224 -2.63 -16.91 0.11
CA ALA A 224 -2.78 -15.49 -0.16
C ALA A 224 -3.28 -15.24 -1.59
N GLY A 225 -3.75 -14.03 -1.88
CA GLY A 225 -4.10 -13.62 -3.24
C GLY A 225 -5.11 -12.48 -3.32
N HIS A 226 -5.55 -12.15 -4.53
CA HIS A 226 -6.58 -11.14 -4.76
C HIS A 226 -7.97 -11.69 -4.40
N VAL A 227 -8.70 -11.03 -3.51
CA VAL A 227 -9.98 -11.54 -2.98
C VAL A 227 -11.08 -11.49 -4.04
N MET A 228 -11.79 -12.60 -4.25
CA MET A 228 -12.89 -12.68 -5.21
C MET A 228 -14.24 -12.99 -4.56
N GLU A 229 -14.31 -14.07 -3.80
CA GLU A 229 -15.51 -14.55 -3.12
C GLU A 229 -15.12 -15.10 -1.74
N PHE A 230 -15.98 -14.97 -0.74
CA PHE A 230 -15.74 -15.56 0.58
C PHE A 230 -17.03 -15.62 1.38
N GLU A 231 -17.05 -16.47 2.40
CA GLU A 231 -18.00 -16.44 3.51
C GLU A 231 -17.18 -16.32 4.79
N ALA A 232 -17.50 -15.35 5.63
CA ALA A 232 -16.68 -15.02 6.79
C ALA A 232 -17.51 -14.63 8.01
N GLU A 233 -16.92 -14.84 9.18
CA GLU A 233 -17.48 -14.52 10.48
C GLU A 233 -16.43 -13.87 11.38
N ASN A 234 -16.92 -13.23 12.45
CA ASN A 234 -16.08 -12.58 13.46
C ASN A 234 -15.05 -11.60 12.87
N LEU A 235 -15.46 -10.81 11.87
CA LEU A 235 -14.56 -9.88 11.22
C LEU A 235 -14.35 -8.64 12.11
N LYS A 236 -13.10 -8.31 12.41
CA LYS A 236 -12.69 -7.00 12.90
C LYS A 236 -12.25 -6.15 11.71
N VAL A 237 -12.98 -5.07 11.45
CA VAL A 237 -12.64 -4.09 10.43
C VAL A 237 -11.93 -2.92 11.10
N GLU A 238 -10.77 -2.55 10.58
CA GLU A 238 -10.04 -1.34 10.90
C GLU A 238 -9.93 -0.51 9.62
N MET A 239 -10.20 0.80 9.72
CA MET A 239 -10.23 1.74 8.62
C MET A 239 -9.35 2.94 8.92
N ASP A 240 -8.56 3.31 7.92
CA ASP A 240 -7.71 4.50 7.87
C ASP A 240 -8.32 5.53 6.90
N TYR A 241 -8.40 6.79 7.30
CA TYR A 241 -8.99 7.89 6.52
C TYR A 241 -7.93 8.73 5.84
N ILE A 242 -7.80 8.58 4.52
CA ILE A 242 -6.70 9.21 3.79
C ILE A 242 -7.22 10.34 2.89
N TYR A 243 -6.69 11.55 3.10
CA TYR A 243 -7.10 12.77 2.37
C TYR A 243 -6.12 13.19 1.28
N GLU A 244 -4.90 12.65 1.27
CA GLU A 244 -3.86 12.96 0.29
C GLU A 244 -3.55 11.76 -0.60
N TYR A 245 -3.38 12.03 -1.90
CA TYR A 245 -3.05 11.01 -2.89
C TYR A 245 -1.78 11.40 -3.65
N GLN A 246 -0.76 10.56 -3.56
CA GLN A 246 0.48 10.70 -4.30
C GLN A 246 0.64 9.51 -5.24
N PHE A 247 0.89 9.77 -6.52
CA PHE A 247 1.30 8.71 -7.44
C PHE A 247 2.62 9.02 -8.13
N ALA A 248 3.38 7.95 -8.40
CA ALA A 248 4.61 7.98 -9.17
C ALA A 248 4.45 7.09 -10.40
N VAL A 249 4.95 7.54 -11.54
CA VAL A 249 4.92 6.78 -12.79
C VAL A 249 6.27 6.11 -13.08
N PRO A 250 6.31 4.94 -13.75
CA PRO A 250 7.54 4.34 -14.24
C PRO A 250 8.30 5.30 -15.18
N ARG A 251 9.62 5.16 -15.21
CA ARG A 251 10.51 5.93 -16.11
C ARG A 251 11.05 5.08 -17.25
N SER A 252 10.58 3.84 -17.37
CA SER A 252 10.99 2.90 -18.42
C SER A 252 10.60 3.40 -19.81
N PRO A 253 11.40 3.09 -20.85
CA PRO A 253 11.03 3.39 -22.24
C PRO A 253 9.67 2.80 -22.63
N GLU A 254 9.33 1.61 -22.14
CA GLU A 254 8.05 0.95 -22.39
C GLU A 254 6.87 1.78 -21.88
N TYR A 255 6.98 2.38 -20.69
CA TYR A 255 5.94 3.27 -20.16
C TYR A 255 5.91 4.60 -20.92
N LEU A 256 7.08 5.22 -21.15
CA LEU A 256 7.16 6.54 -21.78
C LEU A 256 6.70 6.56 -23.25
N ASN A 257 6.85 5.43 -23.95
CA ASN A 257 6.40 5.25 -25.33
C ASN A 257 5.14 4.38 -25.45
N GLY A 258 4.56 3.98 -24.32
CA GLY A 258 3.39 3.10 -24.27
C GLY A 258 2.14 3.80 -24.80
N ASN A 259 1.30 3.04 -25.49
CA ASN A 259 0.00 3.52 -25.95
C ASN A 259 -1.10 2.98 -25.04
N PHE A 260 -1.87 3.87 -24.40
CA PHE A 260 -2.91 3.50 -23.44
C PHE A 260 -4.29 3.69 -24.07
N GLU A 261 -4.71 2.73 -24.91
CA GLU A 261 -5.98 2.79 -25.66
C GLU A 261 -7.08 1.87 -25.09
N ASN A 262 -6.70 0.83 -24.34
CA ASN A 262 -7.67 -0.15 -23.81
C ASN A 262 -8.08 0.18 -22.39
N GLU A 263 -9.37 0.39 -22.17
CA GLU A 263 -9.96 0.62 -20.86
C GLU A 263 -10.52 -0.68 -20.28
N PHE A 264 -10.17 -0.94 -19.02
CA PHE A 264 -10.72 -2.04 -18.24
C PHE A 264 -10.80 -1.61 -16.79
N GLN A 265 -11.82 -2.07 -16.07
CA GLN A 265 -11.97 -1.91 -14.62
C GLN A 265 -12.58 -3.19 -14.08
N TYR A 266 -12.32 -3.53 -12.82
CA TYR A 266 -13.06 -4.61 -12.18
C TYR A 266 -14.56 -4.33 -12.24
N LYS A 267 -15.35 -5.38 -12.49
CA LYS A 267 -16.81 -5.24 -12.45
C LYS A 267 -17.19 -4.82 -11.04
N LYS A 268 -17.82 -3.65 -10.93
CA LYS A 268 -18.53 -3.18 -9.74
C LYS A 268 -19.77 -4.05 -9.53
N LYS A 269 -19.57 -5.32 -9.16
CA LYS A 269 -20.65 -6.11 -8.55
C LYS A 269 -20.98 -5.51 -7.20
#